data_AF-E3K2H7-F1
#
_entry.id   AF-E3K2H7-F1
#
_cell.length_a   1.000
_cell.length_b   1.000
_cell.length_c   1.000
_cell.angle_alpha   90.00
_cell.angle_beta   90.00
_cell.angle_gamma   90.00
#
_symmetry.space_group_name_H-M   'P 1'
#
loop_
_entity.id
_entity.type
_entity.pdbx_description
1 polymer ?
#
loop_
_entity_poly.entity_id
_entity_poly.type
_entity_poly.pdbx_seq_one_letter_code
_entity_poly.pdbx_strand_id
1 'polypeptide(L)'
;MLSVIFTLLIVIACATGQNGLFACTNGYCVFEDRGTQPINYAFGPATYSSNPHTSKFMTCQYSRLPVGTPKGTCCDFAVGDVASRRADDPLIVWRNDYVKNGCHEVPYTI
;
A
#
# COMPACT_ATOMS: atom_id res chain seq x y z
N MET A 1 -25.62 -32.78 7.74
CA MET A 1 -24.42 -32.35 8.51
C MET A 1 -23.44 -31.75 7.51
N LEU A 2 -23.49 -30.43 7.32
CA LEU A 2 -22.83 -29.75 6.18
C LEU A 2 -22.19 -28.42 6.61
N SER A 3 -21.72 -28.33 7.85
CA SER A 3 -21.48 -27.04 8.48
C SER A 3 -20.29 -27.04 9.44
N VAL A 4 -19.13 -27.56 9.02
CA VAL A 4 -17.87 -27.40 9.80
C VAL A 4 -16.60 -27.35 8.91
N ILE A 5 -16.70 -26.97 7.64
CA ILE A 5 -15.51 -26.95 6.73
C ILE A 5 -15.15 -25.53 6.25
N PHE A 6 -16.05 -24.55 6.37
CA PHE A 6 -15.81 -23.19 5.87
C PHE A 6 -15.03 -22.26 6.81
N THR A 7 -14.89 -22.61 8.09
CA THR A 7 -14.27 -21.73 9.10
C THR A 7 -12.74 -21.81 9.14
N LEU A 8 -12.12 -22.80 8.50
CA LEU A 8 -10.66 -22.99 8.56
C LEU A 8 -9.88 -22.36 7.38
N LEU A 9 -10.57 -21.90 6.33
CA LEU A 9 -9.93 -21.27 5.15
C LEU A 9 -9.80 -19.75 5.29
N ILE A 10 -10.40 -19.18 6.32
CA ILE A 10 -10.20 -17.79 6.70
C ILE A 10 -9.00 -17.81 7.65
N VAL A 11 -8.06 -16.89 7.49
CA VAL A 11 -6.87 -16.71 8.36
C VAL A 11 -5.61 -17.49 7.95
N ILE A 12 -5.15 -17.40 6.70
CA ILE A 12 -3.71 -17.15 6.41
C ILE A 12 -3.57 -16.28 5.15
N ALA A 13 -4.13 -15.07 5.20
CA ALA A 13 -3.55 -13.97 4.42
C ALA A 13 -2.70 -13.15 5.39
N CYS A 14 -1.67 -13.79 5.96
CA CYS A 14 -0.55 -13.03 6.50
C CYS A 14 0.17 -12.48 5.27
N ALA A 15 -0.37 -11.38 4.73
CA ALA A 15 0.32 -10.54 3.77
C ALA A 15 1.59 -10.10 4.47
N THR A 16 2.69 -10.81 4.22
CA THR A 16 4.02 -10.27 4.39
C THR A 16 4.04 -9.05 3.48
N GLY A 17 3.69 -7.87 4.01
CA GLY A 17 4.05 -6.60 3.41
C GLY A 17 5.52 -6.74 3.08
N GLN A 18 5.85 -6.83 1.79
CA GLN A 18 7.20 -7.18 1.37
C GLN A 18 8.15 -6.25 2.13
N ASN A 19 9.10 -6.84 2.87
CA ASN A 19 10.05 -6.17 3.77
C ASN A 19 11.08 -5.34 2.98
N GLY A 20 10.65 -4.70 1.91
CA GLY A 20 11.48 -4.00 0.99
C GLY A 20 11.54 -2.52 1.31
N LEU A 21 12.68 -1.94 0.98
CA LEU A 21 12.93 -0.51 1.07
C LEU A 21 12.76 0.11 -0.32
N PHE A 22 12.29 1.34 -0.38
CA PHE A 22 12.19 2.08 -1.64
C PHE A 22 12.48 3.56 -1.42
N ALA A 23 12.91 4.24 -2.48
CA ALA A 23 13.23 5.67 -2.44
C ALA A 23 12.21 6.44 -3.29
N CYS A 24 11.49 7.38 -2.67
CA CYS A 24 10.60 8.32 -3.34
C CYS A 24 10.70 9.69 -2.68
N THR A 25 10.42 10.75 -3.44
CA THR A 25 10.08 12.06 -2.87
C THR A 25 8.66 12.04 -2.29
N ASN A 26 7.68 11.60 -3.09
CA ASN A 26 6.31 11.32 -2.63
C ASN A 26 6.07 9.82 -2.66
N GLY A 27 6.26 9.14 -1.52
CA GLY A 27 6.12 7.70 -1.40
C GLY A 27 4.86 7.29 -0.65
N TYR A 28 4.18 6.29 -1.17
CA TYR A 28 2.94 5.75 -0.62
C TYR A 28 2.96 4.23 -0.61
N CYS A 29 2.16 3.66 0.29
CA CYS A 29 1.79 2.26 0.25
C CYS A 29 0.47 2.16 -0.47
N VAL A 30 0.41 1.40 -1.57
CA VAL A 30 -0.77 1.37 -2.44
C VAL A 30 -1.20 -0.05 -2.70
N PHE A 31 -2.49 -0.30 -2.55
CA PHE A 31 -3.13 -1.52 -3.01
C PHE A 31 -3.98 -1.23 -4.26
N GLU A 32 -3.72 -1.97 -5.35
CA GLU A 32 -4.51 -1.90 -6.58
C GLU A 32 -5.75 -2.80 -6.44
N ASP A 33 -6.93 -2.21 -6.33
CA ASP A 33 -8.20 -2.94 -6.29
C ASP A 33 -8.69 -3.21 -7.73
N ARG A 34 -8.36 -4.40 -8.22
CA ARG A 34 -8.81 -4.90 -9.53
C ARG A 34 -10.26 -5.41 -9.53
N GLY A 35 -10.92 -5.44 -8.37
CA GLY A 35 -12.32 -5.81 -8.24
C GLY A 35 -13.29 -4.71 -8.68
N THR A 36 -12.80 -3.47 -8.82
CA THR A 36 -13.60 -2.33 -9.29
C THR A 36 -13.32 -2.00 -10.75
N GLN A 37 -14.34 -1.53 -11.47
CA GLN A 37 -14.18 -0.95 -12.79
C GLN A 37 -14.81 0.46 -12.85
N PRO A 38 -14.02 1.49 -13.19
CA PRO A 38 -12.55 1.48 -13.37
C PRO A 38 -11.78 1.09 -12.09
N ILE A 39 -10.50 0.74 -12.27
CA ILE A 39 -9.62 0.31 -11.17
C ILE A 39 -9.43 1.45 -10.17
N ASN A 40 -9.51 1.10 -8.89
CA ASN A 40 -9.23 1.99 -7.77
C ASN A 40 -7.93 1.61 -7.08
N TYR A 41 -7.30 2.60 -6.48
CA TYR A 41 -6.05 2.46 -5.75
C TYR A 41 -6.29 2.93 -4.32
N ALA A 42 -6.04 2.07 -3.34
CA ALA A 42 -6.12 2.40 -1.93
C ALA A 42 -4.76 2.85 -1.43
N PHE A 43 -4.62 4.15 -1.15
CA PHE A 43 -3.40 4.79 -0.68
C PHE A 43 -3.36 4.85 0.84
N GLY A 44 -2.20 4.49 1.40
CA GLY A 44 -1.85 4.64 2.80
C GLY A 44 -0.43 5.21 2.94
N PRO A 45 -0.09 5.69 4.14
CA PRO A 45 1.22 6.29 4.38
C PRO A 45 2.33 5.26 4.25
N ALA A 46 3.42 5.63 3.58
CA ALA A 46 4.69 4.94 3.70
C ALA A 46 5.48 5.51 4.89
N THR A 47 6.21 4.66 5.59
CA THR A 47 7.03 5.08 6.74
C THR A 47 8.50 4.92 6.41
N TYR A 48 9.35 5.83 6.90
CA TYR A 48 10.79 5.63 6.82
C TYR A 48 11.22 4.39 7.61
N SER A 49 12.27 3.73 7.12
CA SER A 49 12.89 2.60 7.82
C SER A 49 13.37 3.02 9.21
N SER A 50 13.08 2.19 10.22
CA SER A 50 13.58 2.39 11.58
C SER A 50 15.07 2.08 11.71
N ASN A 51 15.67 1.38 10.76
CA ASN A 51 17.10 1.08 10.76
C ASN A 51 17.90 2.35 10.35
N PRO A 52 18.81 2.84 11.22
CA PRO A 52 19.59 4.06 10.98
C PRO A 52 20.37 4.07 9.66
N HIS A 53 20.86 2.92 9.20
CA HIS A 53 21.61 2.81 7.95
C HIS A 53 20.75 2.99 6.69
N THR A 54 19.44 2.85 6.85
CA THR A 54 18.45 2.89 5.76
C THR A 54 17.34 3.90 6.00
N SER A 55 17.49 4.79 6.97
CA SER A 55 16.46 5.76 7.40
C SER A 55 16.00 6.72 6.30
N LYS A 56 16.78 6.88 5.23
CA LYS A 56 16.42 7.63 4.02
C LYS A 56 15.43 6.91 3.10
N PHE A 57 15.23 5.61 3.29
CA PHE A 57 14.33 4.79 2.49
C PHE A 57 13.00 4.59 3.22
N MET A 58 11.94 4.46 2.43
CA MET A 58 10.58 4.18 2.89
C MET A 58 10.29 2.69 2.83
N THR A 59 9.31 2.24 3.61
CA THR A 59 8.82 0.87 3.64
C THR A 59 7.31 0.82 3.86
N CYS A 60 6.70 -0.26 3.38
CA CYS A 60 5.29 -0.59 3.61
C CYS A 60 5.09 -1.72 4.61
N GLN A 61 6.16 -2.19 5.27
CA GLN A 61 6.13 -3.29 6.23
C GLN A 61 5.13 -3.05 7.38
N TYR A 62 4.95 -1.79 7.79
CA TYR A 62 4.06 -1.41 8.88
C TYR A 62 2.71 -0.82 8.41
N SER A 63 2.41 -0.92 7.11
CA SER A 63 1.17 -0.41 6.56
C SER A 63 -0.02 -1.13 7.19
N ARG A 64 -1.05 -0.37 7.58
CA ARG A 64 -2.29 -0.90 8.15
C ARG A 64 -3.47 -0.83 7.17
N LEU A 65 -3.16 -0.72 5.88
CA LEU A 65 -4.19 -0.75 4.84
C LEU A 65 -5.03 -2.02 4.98
N PRO A 66 -6.37 -1.91 5.01
CA PRO A 66 -7.25 -3.02 5.40
C PRO A 66 -7.37 -4.11 4.33
N VAL A 67 -6.81 -3.89 3.13
CA VAL A 67 -6.96 -4.79 1.98
C VAL A 67 -5.63 -5.01 1.26
N GLY A 68 -5.37 -6.30 1.01
CA GLY A 68 -4.27 -6.77 0.16
C GLY A 68 -2.87 -6.61 0.74
N THR A 69 -1.87 -6.90 -0.10
CA THR A 69 -0.47 -6.58 0.19
C THR A 69 -0.15 -5.27 -0.50
N PRO A 70 0.04 -4.17 0.26
CA PRO A 70 0.34 -2.89 -0.36
C PRO A 70 1.76 -2.90 -0.94
N LYS A 71 1.94 -2.17 -2.02
CA LYS A 71 3.20 -2.02 -2.73
C LYS A 71 3.72 -0.60 -2.60
N GLY A 72 5.05 -0.45 -2.62
CA GLY A 72 5.69 0.85 -2.70
C GLY A 72 5.33 1.54 -4.02
N THR A 73 4.79 2.75 -3.94
CA THR A 73 4.44 3.58 -5.10
C THR A 73 5.09 4.95 -4.93
N CYS A 74 5.78 5.41 -5.97
CA CYS A 74 6.20 6.81 -6.08
C CYS A 74 5.19 7.57 -6.94
N CYS A 75 4.96 8.84 -6.60
CA CYS A 75 4.21 9.76 -7.45
C CYS A 75 5.02 11.03 -7.71
N ASP A 76 4.87 11.62 -8.89
CA ASP A 76 5.49 12.90 -9.23
C ASP A 76 4.87 14.04 -8.41
N PHE A 77 3.55 13.96 -8.18
CA PHE A 77 2.79 14.92 -7.38
C PHE A 77 2.18 14.27 -6.15
N ALA A 78 1.99 15.06 -5.08
CA ALA A 78 1.33 14.58 -3.87
C ALA A 78 -0.13 14.20 -4.16
N VAL A 79 -0.55 13.03 -3.68
CA VAL A 79 -1.89 12.50 -3.90
C VAL A 79 -2.74 12.72 -2.65
N GLY A 80 -3.48 13.82 -2.62
CA GLY A 80 -4.34 14.17 -1.49
C GLY A 80 -3.60 14.22 -0.15
N ASP A 81 -4.35 14.14 0.94
CA ASP A 81 -3.80 14.19 2.30
C ASP A 81 -3.81 12.80 2.95
N VAL A 82 -2.97 11.89 2.44
CA VAL A 82 -2.87 10.51 2.93
C VAL A 82 -2.35 10.46 4.37
N ALA A 83 -1.50 11.41 4.77
CA ALA A 83 -0.86 11.41 6.09
C ALA A 83 -1.80 11.82 7.24
N SER A 84 -2.84 12.62 6.97
CA SER A 84 -3.82 13.01 7.99
C SER A 84 -4.91 11.98 8.24
N ARG A 85 -5.02 10.96 7.38
CA ARG A 85 -5.98 9.87 7.54
C ARG A 85 -5.52 8.89 8.62
N ARG A 86 -6.47 8.12 9.16
CA ARG A 86 -6.13 7.02 10.06
C ARG A 86 -5.36 5.95 9.28
N ALA A 87 -4.46 5.23 9.94
CA ALA A 87 -3.59 4.26 9.27
C ALA A 87 -4.35 3.11 8.57
N ASP A 88 -5.59 2.84 9.00
CA ASP A 88 -6.53 1.86 8.46
C ASP A 88 -7.61 2.46 7.55
N ASP A 89 -7.56 3.77 7.29
CA ASP A 89 -8.52 4.52 6.47
C ASP A 89 -7.88 4.95 5.13
N PRO A 90 -7.91 4.09 4.10
CA PRO A 90 -7.27 4.38 2.82
C PRO A 90 -7.86 5.59 2.13
N LEU A 91 -7.00 6.39 1.47
CA LEU A 91 -7.47 7.32 0.45
C LEU A 91 -7.72 6.53 -0.84
N ILE A 92 -8.97 6.54 -1.33
CA ILE A 92 -9.32 5.89 -2.58
C ILE A 92 -9.06 6.85 -3.75
N VAL A 93 -8.20 6.43 -4.66
CA VAL A 93 -7.76 7.21 -5.83
C VAL A 93 -8.11 6.42 -7.08
N TRP A 94 -8.81 7.06 -8.00
CA TRP A 94 -9.22 6.44 -9.25
C TRP A 94 -8.04 6.35 -10.21
N ARG A 95 -8.04 5.37 -11.13
CA ARG A 95 -6.95 5.19 -12.11
C ARG A 95 -6.55 6.47 -12.85
N ASN A 96 -7.52 7.31 -13.22
CA ASN A 96 -7.20 8.56 -13.94
C ASN A 96 -6.36 9.51 -13.08
N ASP A 97 -6.68 9.64 -11.80
CA ASP A 97 -5.93 10.49 -10.87
C ASP A 97 -4.58 9.86 -10.49
N TYR A 98 -4.52 8.52 -10.40
CA TYR A 98 -3.26 7.79 -10.23
C TYR A 98 -2.28 8.13 -11.36
N VAL A 99 -2.72 8.01 -12.62
CA VAL A 99 -1.88 8.33 -13.80
C VAL A 99 -1.58 9.83 -13.87
N LYS A 100 -2.58 10.69 -13.61
CA LYS A 100 -2.42 12.15 -13.65
C LYS A 100 -1.36 12.66 -12.67
N ASN A 101 -1.25 12.02 -11.50
CA ASN A 101 -0.25 12.38 -10.49
C ASN A 101 1.13 11.71 -10.71
N GLY A 102 1.33 11.02 -11.84
CA GLY A 102 2.59 10.36 -12.17
C GLY A 102 2.88 9.13 -11.30
N CYS A 103 1.86 8.54 -10.70
CA CYS A 103 2.07 7.42 -9.78
C CYS A 103 2.49 6.15 -10.53
N HIS A 104 3.44 5.43 -9.95
CA HIS A 104 3.92 4.15 -10.45
C HIS A 104 4.46 3.29 -9.31
N GLU A 105 4.22 1.98 -9.40
CA GLU A 105 4.84 1.00 -8.52
C GLU A 105 6.36 1.03 -8.69
N VAL A 106 7.08 0.99 -7.58
CA VAL A 106 8.55 0.93 -7.59
C VAL A 106 9.06 -0.40 -7.03
N PRO A 107 10.13 -0.95 -7.61
CA PRO A 107 10.74 -2.15 -7.08
C PRO A 107 11.35 -1.86 -5.71
N TYR A 108 11.24 -2.83 -4.82
CA TYR A 108 11.96 -2.77 -3.56
C TYR A 108 13.46 -3.00 -3.79
N THR A 109 14.26 -2.08 -3.30
CA THR A 109 15.71 -2.21 -3.15
C THR A 109 15.99 -2.89 -1.81
N ILE A 110 16.78 -3.94 -1.85
CA ILE A 110 17.12 -4.85 -0.74
C ILE A 110 17.58 -4.10 0.51
#